data_AF-A0AAW2FHV0-F1
#
_entry.id   AF-A0AAW2FHV0-F1
#
_cell.length_a   1.000
_cell.length_b   1.000
_cell.length_c   1.000
_cell.angle_alpha   90.00
_cell.angle_beta   90.00
_cell.angle_gamma   90.00
#
_symmetry.space_group_name_H-M   'P 1'
#
loop_
_entity.id
_entity.type
_entity.pdbx_description
1 polymer ?
#
loop_
_entity_poly.entity_id
_entity_poly.type
_entity_poly.pdbx_seq_one_letter_code
_entity_poly.pdbx_strand_id
1 'polypeptide(L)'
;MDFESVNTLNVRFNLLAGNLLPMTNYSSFSLFAKIYSVVTWLIELIFIITVVVGCIYLPIEKTLEDGMTRFSEILDGIIFTFQTTFMVLQILSHKKLIHQFIQKLNEMLHIADETMKNTVTATLQPVKYPIKYYWTTGIGSTTFWNLIAFLLMFEKDLFYLDDYIIPIAISKQPFSSTIFAIGTSFITISAVLMVIKKVSVDLYMMHLILMTTTQYKYISVKLAKVCQIEKNDNKFKENYSHELNRKKELEIRALCRHHRDVIK
;
A
#
# COMPACT_ATOMS: atom_id res chain seq x y z
N MET A 1 -0.74 22.37 -0.66
CA MET A 1 -0.55 20.94 -0.96
C MET A 1 -1.29 20.15 0.09
N ASP A 2 -1.80 18.98 -0.24
CA ASP A 2 -2.45 18.08 0.71
C ASP A 2 -2.04 16.62 0.46
N PHE A 3 -2.41 15.73 1.37
CA PHE A 3 -2.06 14.32 1.36
C PHE A 3 -2.46 13.61 0.06
N GLU A 4 -3.58 13.99 -0.56
CA GLU A 4 -4.09 13.37 -1.78
C GLU A 4 -3.38 13.89 -3.03
N SER A 5 -3.21 15.21 -3.14
CA SER A 5 -2.55 15.86 -4.29
C SER A 5 -1.07 15.53 -4.39
N VAL A 6 -0.41 15.26 -3.26
CA VAL A 6 1.01 14.92 -3.20
C VAL A 6 1.28 13.50 -3.75
N ASN A 7 0.31 12.57 -3.66
CA ASN A 7 0.45 11.23 -4.22
C ASN A 7 -0.87 10.71 -4.79
N THR A 8 -1.18 11.14 -6.02
CA THR A 8 -2.37 10.71 -6.75
C THR A 8 -2.39 9.20 -7.06
N LEU A 9 -1.22 8.54 -7.06
CA LEU A 9 -1.12 7.11 -7.32
C LEU A 9 -1.72 6.31 -6.16
N ASN A 10 -1.45 6.72 -4.91
CA ASN A 10 -2.08 6.14 -3.72
C ASN A 10 -3.61 6.22 -3.79
N VAL A 11 -4.16 7.38 -4.19
CA VAL A 11 -5.62 7.58 -4.31
C VAL A 11 -6.23 6.61 -5.34
N ARG A 12 -5.60 6.49 -6.52
CA ARG A 12 -6.08 5.60 -7.59
C ARG A 12 -6.01 4.14 -7.19
N PHE A 13 -4.90 3.69 -6.60
CA PHE A 13 -4.74 2.30 -6.17
C PHE A 13 -5.68 1.94 -5.02
N ASN A 14 -5.92 2.84 -4.07
CA ASN A 14 -6.87 2.62 -2.98
C ASN A 14 -8.31 2.39 -3.50
N LEU A 15 -8.70 3.11 -4.54
CA LEU A 15 -9.97 2.92 -5.23
C LEU A 15 -9.98 1.63 -6.06
N LEU A 16 -8.95 1.40 -6.88
CA LEU A 16 -8.83 0.23 -7.76
C LEU A 16 -8.83 -1.08 -6.97
N ALA A 17 -8.15 -1.12 -5.83
CA ALA A 17 -8.09 -2.27 -4.93
C ALA A 17 -9.40 -2.52 -4.16
N GLY A 18 -10.27 -1.50 -4.05
CA GLY A 18 -11.43 -1.58 -3.17
C GLY A 18 -11.06 -1.73 -1.69
N ASN A 19 -9.94 -1.14 -1.25
CA ASN A 19 -9.56 -1.14 0.17
C ASN A 19 -10.24 -0.01 0.94
N LEU A 20 -10.57 1.10 0.25
CA LEU A 20 -11.25 2.28 0.80
C LEU A 20 -10.61 2.81 2.10
N LEU A 21 -9.27 2.81 2.15
CA LEU A 21 -8.50 3.29 3.29
C LEU A 21 -8.80 4.77 3.57
N PRO A 22 -8.72 5.23 4.83
CA PRO A 22 -9.04 6.60 5.21
C PRO A 22 -8.19 7.62 4.47
N MET A 23 -8.85 8.62 3.90
CA MET A 23 -8.23 9.79 3.25
C MET A 23 -8.77 11.08 3.89
N THR A 24 -8.65 12.21 3.20
CA THR A 24 -8.92 13.53 3.80
C THR A 24 -10.39 13.80 4.11
N ASN A 25 -11.32 13.07 3.49
CA ASN A 25 -12.76 13.23 3.71
C ASN A 25 -13.44 11.90 4.13
N TYR A 26 -14.13 11.92 5.29
CA TYR A 26 -14.83 10.76 5.88
C TYR A 26 -15.90 10.13 4.97
N SER A 27 -16.50 10.91 4.07
CA SER A 27 -17.64 10.53 3.22
C SER A 27 -17.32 10.51 1.72
N SER A 28 -16.04 10.63 1.34
CA SER A 28 -15.63 10.85 -0.05
C SER A 28 -15.89 9.68 -1.01
N PHE A 29 -16.01 8.46 -0.51
CA PHE A 29 -16.24 7.30 -1.37
C PHE A 29 -17.70 7.17 -1.79
N SER A 30 -17.92 7.12 -3.11
CA SER A 30 -19.23 6.91 -3.71
C SER A 30 -19.84 5.57 -3.27
N LEU A 31 -21.16 5.46 -3.32
CA LEU A 31 -21.86 4.20 -3.06
C LEU A 31 -21.38 3.08 -3.99
N PHE A 32 -21.08 3.41 -5.24
CA PHE A 32 -20.48 2.49 -6.21
C PHE A 32 -19.13 1.95 -5.72
N ALA A 33 -18.23 2.80 -5.22
CA ALA A 33 -16.94 2.37 -4.70
C ALA A 33 -17.08 1.44 -3.47
N LYS A 34 -18.09 1.67 -2.63
CA LYS A 34 -18.41 0.79 -1.48
C LYS A 34 -18.92 -0.58 -1.92
N ILE A 35 -19.83 -0.63 -2.89
CA ILE A 35 -20.31 -1.90 -3.45
C ILE A 35 -19.16 -2.66 -4.10
N TYR A 36 -18.36 -1.98 -4.93
CA TYR A 36 -17.17 -2.57 -5.56
C TYR A 36 -16.21 -3.15 -4.53
N SER A 37 -15.91 -2.41 -3.46
CA SER A 37 -15.10 -2.90 -2.33
C SER A 37 -15.66 -4.22 -1.78
N VAL A 38 -16.95 -4.28 -1.45
CA VAL A 38 -17.58 -5.51 -0.94
C VAL A 38 -17.44 -6.66 -1.94
N VAL A 39 -17.69 -6.41 -3.23
CA VAL A 39 -17.56 -7.44 -4.28
C VAL A 39 -16.14 -7.97 -4.37
N THR A 40 -15.12 -7.11 -4.38
CA THR A 40 -13.72 -7.57 -4.46
C THR A 40 -13.29 -8.40 -3.25
N TRP A 41 -13.73 -8.06 -2.04
CA TRP A 41 -13.47 -8.85 -0.84
C TRP A 41 -14.21 -10.20 -0.86
N LEU A 42 -15.43 -10.24 -1.41
CA LEU A 42 -16.17 -11.49 -1.58
C LEU A 42 -15.48 -12.43 -2.58
N ILE A 43 -14.94 -11.91 -3.69
CA ILE A 43 -14.18 -12.70 -4.67
C ILE A 43 -12.97 -13.37 -3.99
N GLU A 44 -12.21 -12.63 -3.19
CA GLU A 44 -11.07 -13.18 -2.45
C GLU A 44 -11.49 -14.23 -1.42
N LEU A 45 -12.58 -14.00 -0.70
CA LEU A 45 -13.11 -14.97 0.25
C LEU A 45 -13.53 -16.27 -0.44
N ILE A 46 -14.22 -16.18 -1.58
CA ILE A 46 -14.58 -17.34 -2.40
C ILE A 46 -13.33 -18.07 -2.88
N PHE A 47 -12.34 -17.33 -3.38
CA PHE A 47 -11.07 -17.90 -3.83
C PHE A 47 -10.38 -18.71 -2.71
N ILE A 48 -10.23 -18.13 -1.52
CA ILE A 48 -9.62 -18.83 -0.37
C ILE A 48 -10.40 -20.12 -0.04
N ILE A 49 -11.73 -20.06 0.00
CA ILE A 49 -12.55 -21.25 0.28
C ILE A 49 -12.29 -22.34 -0.78
N THR A 50 -12.29 -21.98 -2.06
CA THR A 50 -12.06 -22.95 -3.14
C THR A 50 -10.66 -23.57 -3.10
N VAL A 51 -9.64 -22.81 -2.67
CA VAL A 51 -8.28 -23.29 -2.46
C VAL A 51 -8.20 -24.25 -1.27
N VAL A 52 -8.79 -23.88 -0.12
CA VAL A 52 -8.81 -24.73 1.08
C VAL A 52 -9.50 -26.07 0.77
N VAL A 53 -10.65 -26.03 0.09
CA VAL A 53 -11.35 -27.26 -0.32
C VAL A 53 -10.52 -28.05 -1.32
N GLY A 54 -9.85 -27.40 -2.28
CA GLY A 54 -8.91 -28.03 -3.21
C GLY A 54 -7.79 -28.79 -2.50
N CYS A 55 -7.17 -28.17 -1.48
CA CYS A 55 -6.13 -28.80 -0.66
C CYS A 55 -6.63 -29.95 0.22
N ILE A 56 -7.91 -29.99 0.58
CA ILE A 56 -8.48 -31.15 1.31
C ILE A 56 -8.63 -32.34 0.36
N TYR A 57 -9.04 -32.10 -0.89
CA TYR A 57 -9.21 -33.16 -1.90
C TYR A 57 -7.87 -33.66 -2.47
N LEU A 58 -6.84 -32.81 -2.43
CA LEU A 58 -5.52 -33.12 -2.95
C LEU A 58 -4.54 -33.27 -1.78
N PRO A 59 -4.11 -34.49 -1.41
CA PRO A 59 -3.21 -34.70 -0.29
C PRO A 59 -1.95 -33.85 -0.45
N ILE A 60 -1.56 -33.13 0.60
CA ILE A 60 -0.37 -32.28 0.61
C ILE A 60 0.88 -33.12 0.29
N GLU A 61 0.86 -34.41 0.60
CA GLU A 61 1.93 -35.36 0.29
C GLU A 61 2.15 -35.52 -1.22
N LYS A 62 1.09 -35.52 -2.04
CA LYS A 62 1.22 -35.57 -3.52
C LYS A 62 1.76 -34.27 -4.09
N THR A 63 1.37 -33.13 -3.51
CA THR A 63 1.89 -31.82 -3.93
C THR A 63 3.33 -31.57 -3.46
N LEU A 64 3.77 -32.24 -2.38
CA LEU A 64 5.18 -32.28 -1.97
C LEU A 64 6.03 -33.14 -2.92
N GLU A 65 5.47 -34.23 -3.46
CA GLU A 65 6.15 -35.15 -4.40
C GLU A 65 6.28 -34.54 -5.81
N ASP A 66 5.24 -33.86 -6.30
CA ASP A 66 5.22 -33.22 -7.63
C ASP A 66 5.93 -31.84 -7.69
N GLY A 67 6.55 -31.41 -6.58
CA GLY A 67 7.44 -30.26 -6.55
C GLY A 67 7.10 -29.21 -5.49
N MET A 68 8.13 -28.88 -4.71
CA MET A 68 8.18 -27.85 -3.66
C MET A 68 7.63 -26.46 -4.08
N THR A 69 7.51 -26.21 -5.39
CA THR A 69 7.01 -24.97 -5.99
C THR A 69 5.50 -24.74 -5.73
N ARG A 70 4.64 -25.75 -5.90
CA ARG A 70 3.18 -25.58 -5.71
C ARG A 70 2.79 -25.30 -4.26
N PHE A 71 3.41 -26.05 -3.35
CA PHE A 71 3.21 -25.83 -1.91
C PHE A 71 3.67 -24.42 -1.49
N SER A 72 4.80 -23.95 -2.03
CA SER A 72 5.28 -22.58 -1.79
C SER A 72 4.27 -21.54 -2.27
N GLU A 73 3.70 -21.69 -3.47
CA GLU A 73 2.72 -20.74 -4.01
C GLU A 73 1.44 -20.65 -3.18
N ILE A 74 0.93 -21.79 -2.70
CA ILE A 74 -0.25 -21.83 -1.82
C ILE A 74 0.06 -21.11 -0.51
N LEU A 75 1.23 -21.39 0.09
CA LEU A 75 1.63 -20.79 1.35
C LEU A 75 1.84 -19.27 1.21
N ASP A 76 2.52 -18.85 0.14
CA ASP A 76 2.74 -17.45 -0.18
C ASP A 76 1.41 -16.72 -0.36
N GLY A 77 0.45 -17.30 -1.09
CA GLY A 77 -0.89 -16.73 -1.27
C GLY A 77 -1.64 -16.53 0.05
N ILE A 78 -1.57 -17.51 0.96
CA ILE A 78 -2.21 -17.44 2.29
C ILE A 78 -1.55 -16.35 3.14
N ILE A 79 -0.22 -16.34 3.23
CA ILE A 79 0.55 -15.35 4.00
C ILE A 79 0.26 -13.93 3.47
N PHE A 80 0.28 -13.78 2.15
CA PHE A 80 0.04 -12.50 1.48
C PHE A 80 -1.36 -11.95 1.75
N THR A 81 -2.36 -12.82 1.71
CA THR A 81 -3.76 -12.46 2.00
C THR A 81 -3.95 -12.13 3.47
N PHE A 82 -3.39 -12.94 4.38
CA PHE A 82 -3.42 -12.67 5.81
C PHE A 82 -2.76 -11.34 6.16
N GLN A 83 -1.58 -11.06 5.60
CA GLN A 83 -0.88 -9.79 5.85
C GLN A 83 -1.70 -8.60 5.35
N THR A 84 -2.26 -8.67 4.15
CA THR A 84 -3.05 -7.59 3.55
C THR A 84 -4.33 -7.33 4.35
N THR A 85 -5.09 -8.38 4.66
CA THR A 85 -6.32 -8.28 5.46
C THR A 85 -6.02 -7.72 6.84
N PHE A 86 -4.98 -8.21 7.51
CA PHE A 86 -4.58 -7.72 8.82
C PHE A 86 -4.22 -6.23 8.80
N MET A 87 -3.43 -5.77 7.83
CA MET A 87 -3.09 -4.35 7.69
C MET A 87 -4.32 -3.48 7.44
N VAL A 88 -5.21 -3.90 6.53
CA VAL A 88 -6.46 -3.18 6.24
C VAL A 88 -7.32 -3.09 7.49
N LEU A 89 -7.51 -4.21 8.20
CA LEU A 89 -8.28 -4.25 9.44
C LEU A 89 -7.70 -3.34 10.50
N GLN A 90 -6.37 -3.33 10.69
CA GLN A 90 -5.72 -2.43 11.63
C GLN A 90 -5.97 -0.96 11.29
N ILE A 91 -5.80 -0.59 10.01
CA ILE A 91 -6.02 0.78 9.54
C ILE A 91 -7.48 1.19 9.75
N LEU A 92 -8.43 0.33 9.39
CA LEU A 92 -9.86 0.62 9.52
C LEU A 92 -10.31 0.67 10.99
N SER A 93 -9.74 -0.16 11.85
CA SER A 93 -10.02 -0.16 13.30
C SER A 93 -9.57 1.15 13.95
N HIS A 94 -8.43 1.69 13.50
CA HIS A 94 -7.87 2.96 13.98
C HIS A 94 -8.19 4.14 13.05
N LYS A 95 -9.24 4.03 12.22
CA LYS A 95 -9.56 5.02 11.18
C LYS A 95 -9.65 6.46 11.69
N LYS A 96 -10.16 6.66 12.91
CA LYS A 96 -10.30 7.99 13.53
C LYS A 96 -8.92 8.62 13.79
N LEU A 97 -7.99 7.85 14.35
CA LEU A 97 -6.63 8.31 14.64
C LEU A 97 -5.87 8.57 13.34
N ILE A 98 -5.96 7.66 12.36
CA ILE A 98 -5.31 7.83 11.06
C ILE A 98 -5.85 9.06 10.34
N HIS A 99 -7.15 9.31 10.40
CA HIS A 99 -7.73 10.51 9.82
C HIS A 99 -7.26 11.79 10.52
N GLN A 100 -7.25 11.83 11.85
CA GLN A 100 -6.70 12.96 12.61
C GLN A 100 -5.22 13.20 12.26
N PHE A 101 -4.45 12.13 12.11
CA PHE A 101 -3.05 12.20 11.69
C PHE A 101 -2.90 12.81 10.28
N ILE A 102 -3.70 12.35 9.31
CA ILE A 102 -3.72 12.91 7.95
C ILE A 102 -4.14 14.38 7.96
N GLN A 103 -5.12 14.76 8.78
CA GLN A 103 -5.53 16.16 8.93
C GLN A 103 -4.37 17.03 9.44
N LYS A 104 -3.67 16.58 10.48
CA LYS A 104 -2.47 17.29 10.98
C LYS A 104 -1.38 17.39 9.91
N LEU A 105 -1.14 16.32 9.14
CA LEU A 105 -0.21 16.38 8.00
C LEU A 105 -0.62 17.43 6.96
N ASN A 106 -1.92 17.53 6.66
CA ASN A 106 -2.46 18.52 5.73
C ASN A 106 -2.31 19.95 6.23
N GLU A 107 -2.64 20.22 7.49
CA GLU A 107 -2.47 21.55 8.09
C GLU A 107 -1.02 22.03 7.95
N MET A 108 -0.05 21.14 8.18
CA MET A 108 1.37 21.45 7.99
C MET A 108 1.75 21.68 6.53
N LEU A 109 1.22 20.87 5.61
CA LEU A 109 1.44 21.05 4.17
C LEU A 109 0.82 22.35 3.65
N HIS A 110 -0.23 22.85 4.31
CA HIS A 110 -0.89 24.10 3.99
C HIS A 110 -0.06 25.33 4.39
N ILE A 111 0.88 25.20 5.34
CA ILE A 111 1.82 26.28 5.68
C ILE A 111 2.69 26.68 4.46
N ALA A 112 2.81 25.78 3.47
CA ALA A 112 3.20 26.04 2.07
C ALA A 112 4.38 26.99 1.83
N ASP A 113 5.32 27.07 2.76
CA ASP A 113 6.55 27.82 2.52
C ASP A 113 7.43 27.09 1.49
N GLU A 114 8.32 27.84 0.85
CA GLU A 114 9.19 27.30 -0.19
C GLU A 114 10.08 26.15 0.34
N THR A 115 10.39 26.17 1.64
CA THR A 115 11.19 25.13 2.29
C THR A 115 10.41 23.81 2.36
N MET A 116 9.12 23.85 2.72
CA MET A 116 8.24 22.69 2.76
C MET A 116 8.07 22.10 1.36
N LYS A 117 7.77 22.94 0.37
CA LYS A 117 7.59 22.50 -1.03
C LYS A 117 8.84 21.80 -1.57
N ASN A 118 10.02 22.37 -1.32
CA ASN A 118 11.29 21.78 -1.76
C ASN A 118 11.59 20.48 -1.02
N THR A 119 11.28 20.40 0.29
CA THR A 119 11.50 19.20 1.11
C THR A 119 10.58 18.04 0.70
N VAL A 120 9.30 18.33 0.43
CA VAL A 120 8.32 17.36 -0.12
C VAL A 120 8.83 16.81 -1.45
N THR A 121 9.20 17.71 -2.38
CA THR A 121 9.67 17.32 -3.72
C THR A 121 10.92 16.46 -3.64
N ALA A 122 11.93 16.88 -2.86
CA ALA A 122 13.18 16.16 -2.68
C ALA A 122 13.00 14.79 -2.00
N THR A 123 11.95 14.60 -1.20
CA THR A 123 11.69 13.33 -0.50
C THR A 123 10.88 12.36 -1.34
N LEU A 124 9.88 12.84 -2.10
CA LEU A 124 8.98 11.97 -2.85
C LEU A 124 9.44 11.67 -4.28
N GLN A 125 10.14 12.60 -4.92
CA GLN A 125 10.58 12.42 -6.31
C GLN A 125 11.47 11.19 -6.52
N PRO A 126 12.46 10.88 -5.64
CA PRO A 126 13.30 9.70 -5.81
C PRO A 126 12.53 8.38 -5.68
N VAL A 127 11.43 8.36 -4.91
CA VAL A 127 10.68 7.13 -4.58
C VAL A 127 9.61 6.81 -5.63
N LYS A 128 9.26 7.77 -6.49
CA LYS A 128 8.26 7.61 -7.55
C LYS A 128 8.59 6.48 -8.53
N TYR A 129 9.85 6.37 -8.96
CA TYR A 129 10.28 5.34 -9.91
C TYR A 129 10.33 3.94 -9.26
N PRO A 130 10.95 3.75 -8.09
CA PRO A 130 10.89 2.48 -7.35
C PRO A 130 9.47 1.99 -7.10
N ILE A 131 8.57 2.88 -6.67
CA ILE A 131 7.15 2.57 -6.48
C ILE A 131 6.54 2.09 -7.80
N LYS A 132 6.80 2.80 -8.90
CA LYS A 132 6.24 2.42 -10.20
C LYS A 132 6.71 1.04 -10.62
N TYR A 133 8.00 0.80 -10.52
CA TYR A 133 8.61 -0.48 -10.84
C TYR A 133 8.04 -1.62 -9.99
N TYR A 134 7.91 -1.42 -8.68
CA TYR A 134 7.36 -2.40 -7.75
C TYR A 134 5.98 -2.91 -8.19
N TRP A 135 5.03 -2.00 -8.44
CA TRP A 135 3.68 -2.43 -8.80
C TRP A 135 3.60 -2.99 -10.23
N THR A 136 4.32 -2.40 -11.20
CA THR A 136 4.29 -2.89 -12.58
C THR A 136 4.86 -4.30 -12.68
N THR A 137 5.97 -4.55 -11.99
CA THR A 137 6.63 -5.84 -11.99
C THR A 137 5.77 -6.86 -11.26
N GLY A 138 5.20 -6.52 -10.10
CA GLY A 138 4.32 -7.43 -9.36
C GLY A 138 3.07 -7.87 -10.15
N ILE A 139 2.34 -6.92 -10.76
CA ILE A 139 1.17 -7.25 -11.58
C ILE A 139 1.58 -8.04 -12.83
N GLY A 140 2.65 -7.61 -13.50
CA GLY A 140 3.15 -8.22 -14.73
C GLY A 140 3.63 -9.66 -14.53
N SER A 141 4.44 -9.91 -13.49
CA SER A 141 4.97 -11.24 -13.19
C SER A 141 3.86 -12.20 -12.79
N THR A 142 2.94 -11.79 -11.91
CA THR A 142 1.80 -12.63 -11.51
C THR A 142 0.90 -12.96 -12.69
N THR A 143 0.61 -11.99 -13.56
CA THR A 143 -0.21 -12.24 -14.75
C THR A 143 0.50 -13.21 -15.69
N PHE A 144 1.78 -12.98 -15.99
CA PHE A 144 2.56 -13.84 -16.89
C PHE A 144 2.64 -15.28 -16.38
N TRP A 145 2.90 -15.47 -15.08
CA TRP A 145 2.99 -16.80 -14.47
C TRP A 145 1.68 -17.59 -14.59
N ASN A 146 0.55 -16.93 -14.30
CA ASN A 146 -0.76 -17.58 -14.39
C ASN A 146 -1.18 -17.86 -15.84
N LEU A 147 -0.71 -17.07 -16.81
CA LEU A 147 -1.01 -17.31 -18.22
C LEU A 147 -0.35 -18.59 -18.77
N ILE A 148 0.74 -19.06 -18.17
CA ILE A 148 1.40 -20.32 -18.56
C ILE A 148 0.43 -21.50 -18.43
N ALA A 149 -0.48 -21.49 -17.45
CA ALA A 149 -1.48 -22.55 -17.27
C ALA A 149 -2.38 -22.75 -18.49
N PHE A 150 -2.62 -21.71 -19.29
CA PHE A 150 -3.42 -21.86 -20.51
C PHE A 150 -2.72 -22.69 -21.60
N LEU A 151 -1.39 -22.87 -21.53
CA LEU A 151 -0.68 -23.72 -22.49
C LEU A 151 -1.09 -25.20 -22.36
N LEU A 152 -1.43 -25.65 -21.14
CA LEU A 152 -1.93 -27.01 -20.88
C LEU A 152 -3.24 -27.32 -21.63
N MET A 153 -4.00 -26.28 -21.99
CA MET A 153 -5.24 -26.40 -22.77
C MET A 153 -5.01 -26.97 -24.16
N PHE A 154 -3.80 -26.84 -24.71
CA PHE A 154 -3.44 -27.36 -26.04
C PHE A 154 -2.93 -28.80 -26.02
N GLU A 155 -2.63 -29.35 -24.83
CA GLU A 155 -2.01 -30.67 -24.68
C GLU A 155 -3.01 -31.75 -24.22
N LYS A 156 -4.09 -31.36 -23.53
CA LYS A 156 -5.03 -32.29 -22.88
C LYS A 156 -6.48 -31.93 -23.17
N ASP A 157 -7.32 -32.95 -23.30
CA ASP A 157 -8.79 -32.80 -23.45
C ASP A 157 -9.57 -33.00 -22.14
N LEU A 158 -8.94 -33.69 -21.17
CA LEU A 158 -9.49 -33.99 -19.84
C LEU A 158 -8.54 -33.49 -18.75
N PHE A 159 -9.11 -32.81 -17.75
CA PHE A 159 -8.36 -32.13 -16.69
C PHE A 159 -8.79 -32.61 -15.30
N TYR A 160 -7.85 -32.58 -14.37
CA TYR A 160 -7.99 -32.92 -12.96
C TYR A 160 -7.60 -31.73 -12.09
N LEU A 161 -7.84 -31.81 -10.77
CA LEU A 161 -7.44 -30.74 -9.84
C LEU A 161 -5.92 -30.51 -9.84
N ASP A 162 -5.15 -31.56 -10.11
CA ASP A 162 -3.69 -31.54 -10.25
C ASP A 162 -3.18 -30.69 -11.42
N ASP A 163 -4.03 -30.38 -12.40
CA ASP A 163 -3.64 -29.60 -13.58
C ASP A 163 -3.70 -28.08 -13.33
N TYR A 164 -4.32 -27.62 -12.24
CA TYR A 164 -4.26 -26.21 -11.85
C TYR A 164 -2.90 -25.85 -11.23
N ILE A 165 -2.46 -24.60 -11.42
CA ILE A 165 -1.31 -24.04 -10.70
C ILE A 165 -1.58 -24.04 -9.19
N ILE A 166 -2.78 -23.59 -8.81
CA ILE A 166 -3.29 -23.63 -7.43
C ILE A 166 -4.54 -24.53 -7.42
N PRO A 167 -4.59 -25.57 -6.57
CA PRO A 167 -5.71 -26.51 -6.58
C PRO A 167 -6.99 -25.79 -6.14
N ILE A 168 -7.98 -25.70 -7.04
CA ILE A 168 -9.29 -25.10 -6.75
C ILE A 168 -10.43 -26.07 -7.03
N ALA A 169 -11.25 -26.35 -6.01
CA ALA A 169 -12.37 -27.27 -6.15
C ALA A 169 -13.61 -26.58 -6.74
N ILE A 170 -13.69 -26.52 -8.08
CA ILE A 170 -14.86 -25.95 -8.78
C ILE A 170 -15.87 -27.04 -9.20
N SER A 171 -15.40 -28.16 -9.73
CA SER A 171 -16.23 -29.18 -10.40
C SER A 171 -15.82 -30.59 -10.02
N LYS A 172 -16.72 -31.56 -10.25
CA LYS A 172 -16.40 -32.98 -10.23
C LYS A 172 -15.37 -33.30 -11.33
N GLN A 173 -14.43 -34.19 -11.00
CA GLN A 173 -13.34 -34.61 -11.89
C GLN A 173 -13.71 -35.90 -12.65
N PRO A 174 -13.13 -36.16 -13.84
CA PRO A 174 -12.40 -35.20 -14.68
C PRO A 174 -13.33 -34.15 -15.29
N PHE A 175 -12.80 -32.98 -15.62
CA PHE A 175 -13.57 -31.88 -16.22
C PHE A 175 -13.03 -31.47 -17.60
N SER A 176 -13.85 -30.75 -18.35
CA SER A 176 -13.56 -30.34 -19.73
C SER A 176 -12.61 -29.15 -19.80
N SER A 177 -12.03 -28.95 -20.97
CA SER A 177 -11.20 -27.79 -21.32
C SER A 177 -11.87 -26.44 -21.03
N THR A 178 -13.19 -26.33 -21.22
CA THR A 178 -13.95 -25.10 -20.88
C THR A 178 -13.96 -24.82 -19.38
N ILE A 179 -14.16 -25.85 -18.55
CA ILE A 179 -14.18 -25.70 -17.08
C ILE A 179 -12.77 -25.35 -16.59
N PHE A 180 -11.75 -25.98 -17.17
CA PHE A 180 -10.35 -25.64 -16.90
C PHE A 180 -10.06 -24.16 -17.23
N ALA A 181 -10.44 -23.69 -18.42
CA ALA A 181 -10.23 -22.30 -18.82
C ALA A 181 -10.92 -21.31 -17.88
N ILE A 182 -12.17 -21.57 -17.47
CA ILE A 182 -12.90 -20.73 -16.50
C ILE A 182 -12.19 -20.71 -15.15
N GLY A 183 -11.75 -21.87 -14.64
CA GLY A 183 -11.03 -21.97 -13.38
C GLY A 183 -9.70 -21.22 -13.41
N THR A 184 -8.92 -21.39 -14.48
CA THR A 184 -7.64 -20.69 -14.67
C THR A 184 -7.84 -19.19 -14.81
N SER A 185 -8.88 -18.73 -15.51
CA SER A 185 -9.25 -17.30 -15.53
C SER A 185 -9.60 -16.78 -14.15
N PHE A 186 -10.37 -17.54 -13.36
CA PHE A 186 -10.74 -17.17 -12.00
C PHE A 186 -9.53 -17.07 -11.08
N ILE A 187 -8.57 -18.01 -11.15
CA ILE A 187 -7.30 -17.95 -10.42
C ILE A 187 -6.53 -16.71 -10.82
N THR A 188 -6.37 -16.46 -12.11
CA THR A 188 -5.62 -15.33 -12.64
C THR A 188 -6.20 -14.00 -12.14
N ILE A 189 -7.52 -13.82 -12.25
CA ILE A 189 -8.21 -12.61 -11.79
C ILE A 189 -8.05 -12.44 -10.27
N SER A 190 -8.24 -13.51 -9.50
CA SER A 190 -8.11 -13.47 -8.04
C SER A 190 -6.68 -13.13 -7.59
N ALA A 191 -5.67 -13.73 -8.23
CA ALA A 191 -4.26 -13.45 -7.96
C ALA A 191 -3.90 -12.00 -8.28
N VAL A 192 -4.35 -11.47 -9.42
CA VAL A 192 -4.13 -10.07 -9.79
C VAL A 192 -4.83 -9.11 -8.81
N LEU A 193 -6.07 -9.41 -8.41
CA LEU A 193 -6.79 -8.62 -7.40
C LEU A 193 -6.05 -8.59 -6.06
N MET A 194 -5.57 -9.75 -5.58
CA MET A 194 -4.77 -9.83 -4.36
C MET A 194 -3.53 -8.94 -4.45
N VAL A 195 -2.76 -9.04 -5.54
CA VAL A 195 -1.55 -8.21 -5.74
C VAL A 195 -1.91 -6.73 -5.73
N ILE A 196 -2.97 -6.33 -6.43
CA ILE A 196 -3.44 -4.94 -6.43
C ILE A 196 -3.82 -4.48 -5.02
N LYS A 197 -4.51 -5.32 -4.23
CA LYS A 197 -4.87 -5.00 -2.83
C LYS A 197 -3.65 -4.80 -1.96
N LYS A 198 -2.68 -5.72 -2.00
CA LYS A 198 -1.43 -5.59 -1.22
C LYS A 198 -0.67 -4.35 -1.61
N VAL A 199 -0.43 -4.17 -2.91
CA VAL A 199 0.28 -3.01 -3.46
C VAL A 199 -0.40 -1.73 -3.00
N SER A 200 -1.73 -1.66 -3.04
CA SER A 200 -2.46 -0.49 -2.55
C SER A 200 -2.21 -0.19 -1.06
N VAL A 201 -2.15 -1.21 -0.20
CA VAL A 201 -1.86 -1.02 1.23
C VAL A 201 -0.42 -0.57 1.43
N ASP A 202 0.53 -1.17 0.71
CA ASP A 202 1.95 -0.82 0.82
C ASP A 202 2.21 0.61 0.34
N LEU A 203 1.59 1.02 -0.76
CA LEU A 203 1.66 2.39 -1.27
C LEU A 203 1.08 3.40 -0.28
N TYR A 204 -0.02 3.03 0.39
CA TYR A 204 -0.63 3.86 1.42
C TYR A 204 0.30 4.04 2.62
N MET A 205 0.88 2.94 3.12
CA MET A 205 1.81 2.98 4.25
C MET A 205 3.11 3.71 3.90
N MET A 206 3.69 3.44 2.73
CA MET A 206 4.86 4.18 2.23
C MET A 206 4.54 5.67 2.11
N HIS A 207 3.35 6.04 1.64
CA HIS A 207 2.95 7.43 1.56
C HIS A 207 2.90 8.08 2.95
N LEU A 208 2.27 7.43 3.95
CA LEU A 208 2.27 7.92 5.34
C LEU A 208 3.69 8.09 5.89
N ILE A 209 4.58 7.12 5.65
CA ILE A 209 5.98 7.18 6.07
C ILE A 209 6.69 8.36 5.39
N LEU A 210 6.58 8.51 4.08
CA LEU A 210 7.22 9.59 3.32
C LEU A 210 6.75 10.97 3.75
N MET A 211 5.44 11.12 4.02
CA MET A 211 4.90 12.37 4.53
C MET A 211 5.44 12.68 5.92
N THR A 212 5.53 11.68 6.79
CA THR A 212 6.12 11.81 8.12
C THR A 212 7.60 12.19 8.03
N THR A 213 8.39 11.48 7.21
CA THR A 213 9.82 11.79 6.96
C THR A 213 10.01 13.20 6.44
N THR A 214 9.11 13.67 5.57
CA THR A 214 9.14 15.04 5.05
C THR A 214 8.99 16.06 6.18
N GLN A 215 8.09 15.83 7.13
CA GLN A 215 7.93 16.70 8.30
C GLN A 215 9.20 16.76 9.16
N TYR A 216 9.81 15.59 9.43
CA TYR A 216 11.07 15.53 10.17
C TYR A 216 12.20 16.31 9.46
N LYS A 217 12.34 16.14 8.14
CA LYS A 217 13.34 16.88 7.35
C LYS A 217 13.06 18.38 7.35
N TYR A 218 11.80 18.78 7.21
CA TYR A 218 11.41 20.19 7.24
C TYR A 218 11.79 20.86 8.57
N ILE A 219 11.46 20.23 9.69
CA ILE A 219 11.83 20.68 11.04
C ILE A 219 13.34 20.80 11.17
N SER A 220 14.09 19.79 10.71
CA SER A 220 15.56 19.79 10.75
C SER A 220 16.16 20.97 9.95
N VAL A 221 15.66 21.22 8.73
CA VAL A 221 16.13 22.34 7.90
C VAL A 221 15.80 23.69 8.54
N LYS A 222 14.61 23.85 9.12
CA LYS A 222 14.23 25.08 9.84
C LYS A 222 15.12 25.32 11.06
N LEU A 223 15.34 24.29 11.86
CA LEU A 223 16.21 24.37 13.03
C LEU A 223 17.65 24.74 12.63
N ALA A 224 18.19 24.11 11.58
CA ALA A 224 19.51 24.43 11.06
C ALA A 224 19.61 25.88 10.58
N LYS A 225 18.59 26.42 9.90
CA LYS A 225 18.54 27.84 9.51
C LYS A 225 18.59 28.77 10.72
N VAL A 226 17.82 28.48 11.77
CA VAL A 226 17.83 29.27 13.01
C VAL A 226 19.21 29.25 13.68
N CYS A 227 19.87 28.08 13.75
CA CYS A 227 21.22 27.95 14.30
C CYS A 227 22.32 28.57 13.41
N GLN A 228 22.14 28.63 12.08
CA GLN A 228 23.10 29.29 11.19
C GLN A 228 23.02 30.82 11.27
N ILE A 229 21.82 31.37 11.47
CA ILE A 229 21.64 32.81 11.75
C ILE A 229 22.45 33.21 13.00
N GLU A 230 22.53 32.35 14.02
CA GLU A 230 23.36 32.53 15.21
C GLU A 230 24.87 32.67 14.90
N LYS A 231 25.41 31.88 13.97
CA LYS A 231 26.84 31.93 13.60
C LYS A 231 27.22 33.17 12.80
N ASN A 232 26.31 33.68 11.97
CA ASN A 232 26.56 34.86 11.15
C ASN A 232 26.29 36.17 11.91
N ASP A 233 25.31 36.21 12.82
CA ASP A 233 25.03 37.39 13.65
C ASP A 233 26.07 37.59 14.77
N ASN A 234 26.65 36.50 15.31
CA ASN A 234 27.74 36.59 16.28
C ASN A 234 29.02 37.24 15.71
N LYS A 235 29.12 37.37 14.37
CA LYS A 235 30.21 38.14 13.74
C LYS A 235 29.95 39.65 13.67
N PHE A 236 28.73 40.14 13.95
CA PHE A 236 28.36 41.51 13.60
C PHE A 236 27.69 42.39 14.65
N LYS A 237 27.31 41.96 15.87
CA LYS A 237 26.76 42.91 16.86
C LYS A 237 26.72 42.40 18.31
N GLU A 238 27.49 43.04 19.18
CA GLU A 238 27.48 42.84 20.63
C GLU A 238 26.29 43.54 21.35
N ASN A 239 25.55 44.45 20.70
CA ASN A 239 24.56 45.31 21.37
C ASN A 239 23.06 45.12 21.00
N TYR A 240 22.71 44.14 20.16
CA TYR A 240 21.30 43.82 19.80
C TYR A 240 20.86 42.40 20.21
N SER A 241 21.62 41.75 21.09
CA SER A 241 21.55 40.30 21.34
C SER A 241 20.26 39.84 22.03
N HIS A 242 19.64 40.67 22.88
CA HIS A 242 18.57 40.22 23.76
C HIS A 242 17.20 40.08 23.05
N GLU A 243 16.86 41.02 22.16
CA GLU A 243 15.58 41.01 21.43
C GLU A 243 15.58 39.96 20.32
N LEU A 244 16.74 39.78 19.69
CA LEU A 244 16.99 38.73 18.70
C LEU A 244 16.95 37.34 19.33
N ASN A 245 17.55 37.15 20.51
CA ASN A 245 17.45 35.88 21.26
C ASN A 245 16.01 35.57 21.69
N ARG A 246 15.23 36.57 22.09
CA ARG A 246 13.82 36.37 22.47
C ARG A 246 12.96 35.95 21.28
N LYS A 247 13.18 36.52 20.09
CA LYS A 247 12.48 36.10 18.85
C LYS A 247 12.86 34.68 18.43
N LYS A 248 14.14 34.30 18.58
CA LYS A 248 14.64 32.94 18.33
C LYS A 248 14.06 31.91 19.33
N GLU A 249 14.00 32.25 20.61
CA GLU A 249 13.36 31.40 21.62
C GLU A 249 11.88 31.16 21.29
N LEU A 250 11.18 32.18 20.81
CA LEU A 250 9.79 32.05 20.36
C LEU A 250 9.66 31.15 19.14
N GLU A 251 10.55 31.25 18.14
CA GLU A 251 10.56 30.36 16.96
C GLU A 251 10.91 28.92 17.32
N ILE A 252 11.89 28.68 18.19
CA ILE A 252 12.26 27.34 18.67
C ILE A 252 11.11 26.76 19.50
N ARG A 253 10.50 27.54 20.41
CA ARG A 253 9.31 27.10 21.15
C ARG A 253 8.14 26.81 20.21
N ALA A 254 7.96 27.60 19.15
CA ALA A 254 6.92 27.35 18.14
C ALA A 254 7.19 26.04 17.38
N LEU A 255 8.43 25.77 16.95
CA LEU A 255 8.83 24.51 16.33
C LEU A 255 8.66 23.31 17.27
N CYS A 256 9.04 23.44 18.54
CA CYS A 256 8.86 22.38 19.53
C CYS A 256 7.39 22.12 19.89
N ARG A 257 6.53 23.16 19.88
CA ARG A 257 5.07 22.97 19.99
C ARG A 257 4.53 22.27 18.75
N HIS A 258 4.94 22.70 17.57
CA HIS A 258 4.56 22.10 16.30
C HIS A 258 4.90 20.60 16.25
N HIS A 259 6.11 20.22 16.65
CA HIS A 259 6.51 18.80 16.71
C HIS A 259 5.68 17.99 17.72
N ARG A 260 5.38 18.59 18.89
CA ARG A 260 4.57 17.96 19.93
C ARG A 260 3.13 17.75 19.49
N ASP A 261 2.57 18.70 18.76
CA ASP A 261 1.20 18.63 18.26
C ASP A 261 1.06 17.58 17.14
N VAL A 262 2.13 17.26 16.43
CA VAL A 262 2.17 16.21 15.40
C VAL A 262 2.30 14.80 16.00
N ILE A 263 3.03 14.66 17.11
CA ILE A 263 3.28 13.36 17.78
C ILE A 263 2.13 12.94 18.70
N LYS A 264 1.38 13.89 19.27
CA LYS A 264 0.20 13.60 20.12
C LYS A 264 -0.99 13.10 19.32
#